data_AF-A0A964KR63-F1
#
_entry.id   AF-A0A964KR63-F1
#
_cell.length_a   1.000
_cell.length_b   1.000
_cell.length_c   1.000
_cell.angle_alpha   90.00
_cell.angle_beta   90.00
_cell.angle_gamma   90.00
#
_symmetry.space_group_name_H-M   'P 1'
#
loop_
_entity.id
_entity.type
_entity.pdbx_description
1 polymer ?
#
loop_
_entity_poly.entity_id
_entity_poly.type
_entity_poly.pdbx_seq_one_letter_code
_entity_poly.pdbx_strand_id
1 'polypeptide(L)'
;MTVEVDANGVCFRFGLFGRTLHTVDIEAAATERYSLWTFGGWGWRFGLRRDDQGRWKEAFTVPFLRTGVAVSSRRGRFYLSSRTPEQLAEAIRAVIRWEGQA
;
A
#
# COMPACT_ATOMS: atom_id res chain seq x y z
N MET A 1 7.83 -5.38 8.45
CA MET A 1 7.62 -4.31 7.48
C MET A 1 7.42 -3.03 8.24
N THR A 2 8.01 -1.94 7.79
CA THR A 2 7.81 -0.60 8.33
C THR A 2 7.01 0.21 7.33
N VAL A 3 6.07 1.01 7.81
CA VAL A 3 5.32 1.99 7.00
C VAL A 3 5.36 3.30 7.75
N GLU A 4 5.80 4.34 7.08
CA GLU A 4 5.86 5.71 7.56
C GLU A 4 5.01 6.56 6.62
N VAL A 5 4.18 7.41 7.21
CA VAL A 5 3.32 8.34 6.49
C VAL A 5 3.70 9.73 6.94
N ASP A 6 4.08 10.58 6.00
CA ASP A 6 4.40 11.99 6.22
C ASP A 6 3.71 12.86 5.16
N ALA A 7 3.93 14.18 5.20
CA ALA A 7 3.31 15.11 4.25
C ALA A 7 3.72 14.83 2.79
N ASN A 8 4.93 14.34 2.55
CA ASN A 8 5.46 14.06 1.21
C ASN A 8 4.93 12.74 0.65
N GLY A 9 4.46 11.83 1.51
CA GLY A 9 3.71 10.65 1.11
C GLY A 9 3.89 9.45 2.03
N VAL A 10 3.99 8.27 1.42
CA VAL A 10 4.01 6.98 2.14
C VAL A 10 5.29 6.23 1.80
N CYS A 11 6.15 6.05 2.80
CA CYS A 11 7.34 5.23 2.72
C CYS A 11 7.05 3.86 3.34
N PHE A 12 7.38 2.78 2.64
CA PHE A 12 7.25 1.43 3.20
C PHE A 12 8.41 0.54 2.82
N ARG A 13 8.80 -0.32 3.76
CA ARG A 13 9.99 -1.16 3.66
C ARG A 13 9.77 -2.56 4.21
N PHE A 14 10.19 -3.55 3.45
CA PHE A 14 10.32 -4.94 3.86
C PHE A 14 11.79 -5.37 3.78
N GLY A 15 12.50 -5.39 4.91
CA GLY A 15 13.93 -5.67 4.94
C GLY A 15 14.73 -4.59 4.21
N LEU A 16 15.55 -4.97 3.23
CA LEU A 16 16.33 -4.03 2.40
C LEU A 16 15.53 -3.42 1.24
N PHE A 17 14.33 -3.94 0.95
CA PHE A 17 13.50 -3.48 -0.16
C PHE A 17 12.46 -2.50 0.35
N GLY A 18 12.45 -1.28 -0.20
CA GLY A 18 11.46 -0.27 0.15
C GLY A 18 11.07 0.58 -1.05
N ARG A 19 9.94 1.27 -0.91
CA ARG A 19 9.45 2.24 -1.87
C ARG A 19 8.88 3.45 -1.14
N THR A 20 8.87 4.56 -1.86
CA THR A 20 8.15 5.77 -1.49
C THR A 20 7.11 6.05 -2.56
N LEU A 21 5.87 6.23 -2.12
CA LEU A 21 4.79 6.79 -2.94
C LEU A 21 4.61 8.24 -2.54
N HIS A 22 4.87 9.15 -3.47
CA HIS A 22 4.61 10.57 -3.23
C HIS A 22 3.12 10.82 -3.20
N THR A 23 2.67 11.74 -2.34
CA THR A 23 1.23 12.02 -2.17
C THR A 23 0.54 12.33 -3.50
N VAL A 24 1.20 13.10 -4.37
CA VAL A 24 0.71 13.46 -5.73
C VAL A 24 0.46 12.25 -6.65
N ASP A 25 1.10 11.12 -6.36
CA ASP A 25 0.95 9.87 -7.11
C ASP A 25 -0.11 8.94 -6.48
N ILE A 26 -0.62 9.25 -5.29
CA ILE A 26 -1.59 8.43 -4.57
C ILE A 26 -3.02 8.87 -4.90
N GLU A 27 -3.83 7.94 -5.39
CA GLU A 27 -5.20 8.18 -5.81
C GLU A 27 -6.20 7.81 -4.70
N ALA A 28 -5.95 6.72 -3.99
CA ALA A 28 -6.85 6.22 -2.95
C ALA A 28 -6.14 5.29 -1.97
N ALA A 29 -6.68 5.18 -0.75
CA ALA A 29 -6.28 4.19 0.24
C ALA A 29 -7.51 3.56 0.91
N ALA A 30 -7.55 2.23 0.94
CA ALA A 30 -8.65 1.45 1.52
C ALA A 30 -8.13 0.27 2.35
N THR A 31 -8.81 -0.03 3.44
CA THR A 31 -8.55 -1.24 4.22
C THR A 31 -9.04 -2.47 3.47
N GLU A 32 -8.17 -3.46 3.32
CA GLU A 32 -8.52 -4.70 2.64
C GLU A 32 -8.03 -5.93 3.40
N ARG A 33 -8.83 -6.99 3.33
CA ARG A 33 -8.36 -8.34 3.58
C ARG A 33 -7.76 -8.87 2.28
N TYR A 34 -6.49 -9.23 2.31
CA TYR A 34 -5.84 -9.83 1.15
C TYR A 34 -5.64 -11.33 1.37
N SER A 35 -5.82 -12.11 0.30
CA SER A 35 -5.52 -13.54 0.30
C SER A 35 -4.07 -13.76 -0.07
N LEU A 36 -3.34 -14.57 0.72
CA LEU A 36 -1.96 -14.98 0.41
C LEU A 36 -1.86 -15.68 -0.95
N TRP A 37 -2.95 -16.32 -1.39
CA TRP A 37 -3.02 -16.98 -2.70
C TRP A 37 -2.93 -16.01 -3.88
N THR A 38 -3.38 -14.76 -3.72
CA THR A 38 -3.35 -13.74 -4.79
C THR A 38 -1.92 -13.30 -5.11
N PHE A 39 -1.00 -13.41 -4.14
CA PHE A 39 0.40 -12.96 -4.26
C PHE A 39 1.42 -14.10 -4.12
N GLY A 40 0.96 -15.34 -3.91
CA GLY A 40 1.80 -16.53 -3.84
C GLY A 40 2.68 -16.67 -2.59
N GLY A 41 2.39 -15.97 -1.48
CA GLY A 41 3.16 -16.11 -0.22
C GLY A 41 3.44 -14.81 0.54
N TRP A 42 4.58 -14.75 1.25
CA TRP A 42 5.03 -13.62 2.10
C TRP A 42 6.20 -12.83 1.47
N GLY A 43 6.37 -11.57 1.89
CA GLY A 43 7.47 -10.68 1.49
C GLY A 43 7.06 -9.58 0.49
N TRP A 44 8.05 -9.02 -0.22
CA TRP A 44 7.80 -8.15 -1.37
C TRP A 44 7.52 -9.01 -2.62
N ARG A 45 6.40 -8.74 -3.29
CA ARG A 45 5.95 -9.51 -4.46
C ARG A 45 5.31 -8.61 -5.51
N PHE A 46 5.45 -8.99 -6.77
CA PHE A 46 4.60 -8.53 -7.85
C PHE A 46 3.38 -9.47 -7.95
N GLY A 47 2.19 -8.89 -8.06
CA GLY A 47 0.96 -9.63 -8.25
C GLY A 47 0.97 -10.35 -9.60
N LEU A 48 0.46 -11.59 -9.60
CA LEU A 48 0.39 -12.44 -10.80
C LEU A 48 -0.54 -11.87 -11.89
N ARG A 49 -1.40 -10.90 -11.52
CA ARG A 49 -2.35 -10.24 -12.41
C ARG A 49 -2.32 -8.74 -12.20
N ARG A 50 -2.59 -8.01 -13.28
CA ARG A 50 -2.87 -6.57 -13.24
C ARG A 50 -4.20 -6.31 -12.52
N ASP A 51 -4.42 -5.06 -12.11
CA ASP A 51 -5.72 -4.61 -11.61
C ASP A 51 -6.73 -4.40 -12.74
N ASP A 52 -7.96 -4.04 -12.36
CA ASP A 52 -9.06 -3.84 -13.31
C ASP A 52 -8.81 -2.67 -14.27
N GLN A 53 -7.76 -1.87 -14.00
CA GLN A 53 -7.28 -0.76 -14.83
C GLN A 53 -6.00 -1.11 -15.59
N GLY A 54 -5.59 -2.39 -15.60
CA GLY A 54 -4.42 -2.87 -16.32
C GLY A 54 -3.08 -2.51 -15.68
N ARG A 55 -3.04 -2.08 -14.41
CA ARG A 55 -1.83 -1.66 -13.69
C ARG A 55 -1.25 -2.79 -12.84
N TRP A 56 0.06 -2.74 -12.59
CA TRP A 56 0.73 -3.75 -11.77
C TRP A 56 0.27 -3.67 -10.31
N LYS A 57 0.16 -4.84 -9.67
CA LYS A 57 -0.07 -4.96 -8.23
C LYS A 57 1.25 -5.31 -7.57
N GLU A 58 1.55 -4.70 -6.43
CA GLU A 58 2.69 -5.06 -5.59
C GLU A 58 2.20 -5.30 -4.17
N ALA A 59 2.69 -6.36 -3.53
CA ALA A 59 2.34 -6.70 -2.17
C ALA A 59 3.58 -6.71 -1.30
N PHE A 60 3.48 -6.03 -0.17
CA PHE A 60 4.47 -6.01 0.90
C PHE A 60 3.80 -6.65 2.11
N THR A 61 3.88 -7.97 2.16
CA THR A 61 3.16 -8.77 3.16
C THR A 61 4.09 -9.36 4.21
N VAL A 62 3.64 -9.35 5.46
CA VAL A 62 4.28 -10.14 6.53
C VAL A 62 3.54 -11.47 6.72
N PRO A 63 4.25 -12.55 7.11
CA PRO A 63 3.61 -13.82 7.45
C PRO A 63 2.48 -13.63 8.48
N PHE A 64 1.40 -14.40 8.34
CA PHE A 64 0.27 -14.50 9.27
C PHE A 64 -0.65 -13.28 9.39
N LEU A 65 -0.32 -12.14 8.78
CA LEU A 65 -1.21 -10.98 8.74
C LEU A 65 -1.98 -10.97 7.43
N ARG A 66 -3.31 -11.08 7.50
CA ARG A 66 -4.22 -11.12 6.33
C ARG A 66 -4.98 -9.82 6.10
N THR A 67 -4.56 -8.76 6.79
CA THR A 67 -5.21 -7.45 6.83
C THR A 67 -4.19 -6.36 6.56
N GLY A 68 -4.60 -5.33 5.84
CA GLY A 68 -3.73 -4.20 5.53
C GLY A 68 -4.44 -3.13 4.75
N VAL A 69 -3.66 -2.33 4.05
CA VAL A 69 -4.14 -1.20 3.27
C VAL A 69 -3.75 -1.40 1.81
N ALA A 70 -4.73 -1.34 0.92
CA ALA A 70 -4.49 -1.20 -0.50
C ALA A 70 -4.36 0.29 -0.83
N VAL A 71 -3.22 0.68 -1.37
CA VAL A 71 -2.91 2.03 -1.84
C VAL A 71 -2.91 2.02 -3.36
N SER A 72 -3.90 2.68 -3.96
CA SER A 72 -3.95 2.89 -5.40
C SER A 72 -3.12 4.11 -5.75
N SER A 73 -2.21 3.94 -6.70
CA SER A 73 -1.35 4.98 -7.21
C SER A 73 -1.31 4.94 -8.74
N ARG A 74 -0.92 6.05 -9.36
CA ARG A 74 -0.64 6.11 -10.81
C ARG A 74 0.33 5.03 -11.29
N ARG A 75 1.23 4.58 -10.41
CA ARG A 75 2.25 3.54 -10.71
C ARG A 75 1.72 2.11 -10.55
N GLY A 76 0.55 1.94 -9.96
CA GLY A 76 -0.03 0.64 -9.65
C GLY A 76 -0.67 0.59 -8.27
N ARG A 77 -1.02 -0.62 -7.83
CA ARG A 77 -1.70 -0.86 -6.57
C ARG A 77 -0.80 -1.58 -5.58
N PHE A 78 -0.60 -0.99 -4.41
CA PHE A 78 0.31 -1.47 -3.38
C PHE A 78 -0.47 -2.00 -2.19
N TYR A 79 -0.16 -3.22 -1.74
CA TYR A 79 -0.78 -3.84 -0.58
C TYR A 79 0.19 -3.84 0.59
N LEU A 80 -0.13 -3.07 1.63
CA LEU A 80 0.70 -2.86 2.81
C LEU A 80 0.10 -3.59 4.00
N SER A 81 0.76 -4.64 4.49
CA SER A 81 0.37 -5.31 5.74
C SER A 81 0.32 -4.36 6.94
N SER A 82 -0.78 -4.33 7.69
CA SER A 82 -0.81 -3.57 8.95
C SER A 82 -1.62 -4.29 10.01
N ARG A 83 -1.15 -4.19 11.26
CA ARG A 83 -1.90 -4.64 12.44
C ARG A 83 -3.02 -3.66 12.81
N THR A 84 -2.91 -2.42 12.32
CA THR A 84 -3.87 -1.33 12.50
C THR A 84 -4.23 -0.75 11.12
N PRO A 85 -4.87 -1.53 10.24
CA PRO A 85 -5.11 -1.13 8.86
C PRO A 85 -6.02 0.10 8.75
N GLU A 86 -6.99 0.27 9.65
CA GLU A 86 -7.89 1.42 9.68
C GLU A 86 -7.14 2.72 9.94
N GLN A 87 -6.28 2.73 10.97
CA GLN A 87 -5.45 3.88 11.33
C GLN A 87 -4.47 4.24 10.21
N LEU A 88 -3.85 3.24 9.58
CA LEU A 88 -2.95 3.47 8.46
C LEU A 88 -3.70 4.04 7.24
N ALA A 89 -4.86 3.48 6.89
CA ALA A 89 -5.65 3.97 5.78
C ALA A 89 -6.14 5.41 6.02
N GLU A 90 -6.53 5.73 7.26
CA GLU A 90 -6.91 7.08 7.64
C GLU A 90 -5.73 8.07 7.53
N ALA A 91 -4.56 7.70 8.04
CA ALA A 91 -3.35 8.54 7.93
C ALA A 91 -3.01 8.85 6.47
N ILE A 92 -3.05 7.85 5.59
CA ILE A 92 -2.78 8.05 4.16
C ILE A 92 -3.84 8.96 3.53
N ARG A 93 -5.13 8.76 3.84
CA ARG A 93 -6.21 9.62 3.36
C ARG A 93 -6.11 11.06 3.87
N ALA A 94 -5.62 11.26 5.08
CA ALA A 94 -5.41 12.60 5.64
C ALA A 94 -4.36 13.37 4.82
N VAL A 95 -3.25 12.72 4.48
CA VAL A 95 -2.19 13.33 3.66
C VAL A 95 -2.67 13.64 2.24
N ILE A 96 -3.40 12.73 1.59
CA ILE A 96 -3.99 12.97 0.25
C ILE A 96 -4.91 14.21 0.25
N ARG A 97 -5.74 14.34 1.29
CA ARG A 97 -6.66 15.50 1.42
C ARG A 97 -5.91 16.81 1.60
N TRP A 98 -4.79 16.80 2.31
CA TRP A 98 -4.02 18.00 2.60
C TRP A 98 -3.35 18.57 1.32
N GLU A 99 -2.81 17.72 0.45
CA GLU A 99 -2.28 18.15 -0.86
C GLU A 99 -3.36 18.66 -1.81
N GLY A 100 -4.59 18.14 -1.74
CA GLY A 100 -5.70 18.64 -2.56
C GLY A 100 -6.21 20.03 -2.15
N GLN A 101 -5.73 20.58 -1.03
CA GLN A 101 -6.10 21.90 -0.50
C GLN A 101 -4.99 22.94 -0.62
N ALA A 102 -3.78 22.54 -1.06
CA ALA A 102 -2.63 23.42 -1.28
C ALA A 102 -2.54 23.86 -2.75
#